data_AF-A0A7L9CAR0-F1
#
_entry.id   AF-A0A7L9CAR0-F1
#
_cell.length_a   1.000
_cell.length_b   1.000
_cell.length_c   1.000
_cell.angle_alpha   90.00
_cell.angle_beta   90.00
_cell.angle_gamma   90.00
#
_symmetry.space_group_name_H-M   'P 1'
#
loop_
_entity.id
_entity.type
_entity.pdbx_description
1 polymer ?
#
loop_
_entity_poly.entity_id
_entity_poly.type
_entity_poly.pdbx_seq_one_letter_code
_entity_poly.pdbx_strand_id
1 'polypeptide(L)'
;MAFCLHTTLHNLTRRRAGELTSEAIREKLSGIQMINVHLLTTDGRHSVMSRYTQPEKGVALLLAQLGLTLPEQPTPKVYASGQIGL
;
A
#
# COMPACT_ATOMS: atom_id res chain seq x y z
N MET A 1 -8.38 -0.16 17.06
CA MET A 1 -7.23 -1.07 17.33
C MET A 1 -6.01 -0.60 16.52
N ALA A 2 -5.26 0.37 17.03
CA ALA A 2 -4.11 0.95 16.30
C ALA A 2 -2.85 1.11 17.18
N PHE A 3 -2.86 0.59 18.41
CA PHE A 3 -1.80 0.81 19.40
C PHE A 3 -0.45 0.22 18.95
N CYS A 4 -0.43 -0.99 18.40
CA CYS A 4 0.79 -1.61 17.90
C CYS A 4 1.41 -0.86 16.72
N LEU A 5 0.57 -0.31 15.83
CA LEU A 5 1.03 0.51 14.71
C LEU A 5 1.60 1.84 15.23
N HIS A 6 0.86 2.54 16.09
CA HIS A 6 1.28 3.82 16.66
C HIS A 6 2.61 3.71 17.45
N THR A 7 2.75 2.67 18.28
CA THR A 7 3.97 2.40 19.06
C THR A 7 5.16 2.03 18.17
N THR A 8 4.95 1.22 17.13
CA THR A 8 5.98 0.90 16.14
C THR A 8 6.46 2.15 15.42
N LEU A 9 5.55 2.98 14.91
CA LEU A 9 5.89 4.23 14.23
C LEU A 9 6.63 5.20 15.15
N HIS A 10 6.21 5.31 16.41
CA HIS A 10 6.89 6.13 17.42
C HIS A 10 8.32 5.67 17.70
N ASN A 11 8.56 4.35 17.72
CA ASN A 11 9.89 3.81 17.89
C ASN A 11 10.77 4.05 16.65
N LEU A 12 10.20 4.02 15.45
CA LEU A 12 10.93 4.33 14.21
C LEU A 12 11.34 5.81 14.13
N THR A 13 10.46 6.74 14.53
CA THR A 13 10.75 8.18 14.52
C THR A 13 11.81 8.56 15.54
N ARG A 14 11.78 7.97 16.74
CA ARG A 14 12.81 8.17 17.78
C ARG A 14 14.21 7.81 17.28
N ARG A 15 14.34 6.79 16.42
CA ARG A 15 15.64 6.34 15.89
C ARG A 15 16.20 7.22 14.78
N ARG A 16 15.39 8.09 14.16
CA ARG A 16 15.75 8.82 12.93
C ARG A 16 15.68 10.35 13.04
N ALA A 17 15.71 10.87 14.26
CA ALA A 17 15.65 12.30 14.60
C ALA A 17 14.31 12.99 14.24
N GLY A 18 13.30 12.71 15.07
CA GLY A 18 12.55 13.75 15.82
C GLY A 18 11.55 14.70 15.14
N GLU A 19 11.61 14.96 13.83
CA GLU A 19 10.72 15.99 13.23
C GLU A 19 9.35 15.46 12.78
N LEU A 20 9.16 14.14 12.77
CA LEU A 20 7.93 13.51 12.30
C LEU A 20 7.17 12.86 13.47
N THR A 21 5.88 13.18 13.59
CA THR A 21 4.97 12.52 14.54
C THR A 21 4.39 11.24 13.94
N SER A 22 4.09 10.25 14.78
CA SER A 22 3.50 8.97 14.34
C SER A 22 2.20 9.16 13.55
N GLU A 23 1.40 10.17 13.92
CA GLU A 23 0.14 10.49 13.23
C GLU A 23 0.39 11.10 11.85
N ALA A 24 1.34 12.04 11.72
CA ALA A 24 1.69 12.61 10.42
C ALA A 24 2.26 11.55 9.45
N ILE A 25 3.01 10.58 9.98
CA ILE A 25 3.49 9.44 9.19
C ILE A 25 2.33 8.57 8.74
N ARG A 26 1.42 8.22 9.66
CA ARG A 26 0.24 7.42 9.35
C ARG A 26 -0.62 8.07 8.28
N GLU A 27 -0.85 9.37 8.40
CA GLU A 27 -1.61 10.17 7.42
C GLU A 27 -0.94 10.14 6.05
N LYS A 28 0.38 10.40 5.97
CA LYS A 28 1.11 10.33 4.70
C LYS A 28 1.12 8.93 4.09
N LEU A 29 1.31 7.88 4.89
CA LEU A 29 1.31 6.51 4.40
C LEU A 29 -0.09 6.06 3.94
N SER A 30 -1.17 6.64 4.47
CA SER A 30 -2.54 6.34 4.04
C SER A 30 -2.84 6.73 2.59
N GLY A 31 -2.02 7.59 1.98
CA GLY A 31 -2.09 7.90 0.55
C GLY A 31 -1.80 6.69 -0.35
N ILE A 32 -1.14 5.65 0.18
CA ILE A 32 -0.96 4.38 -0.53
C ILE A 32 -2.20 3.53 -0.31
N GLN A 33 -3.03 3.44 -1.34
CA GLN A 33 -4.32 2.74 -1.28
C GLN A 33 -4.20 1.36 -1.89
N MET A 34 -4.75 0.35 -1.23
CA MET A 34 -4.97 -0.97 -1.82
C MET A 34 -6.24 -0.94 -2.67
N ILE A 35 -6.08 -1.26 -3.95
CA ILE A 35 -7.16 -1.27 -4.95
C ILE A 35 -7.24 -2.62 -5.64
N ASN A 36 -8.45 -2.98 -6.08
CA ASN A 36 -8.67 -4.08 -7.01
C ASN A 36 -8.97 -3.51 -8.39
N VAL A 37 -8.10 -3.77 -9.35
CA VAL A 37 -8.30 -3.37 -10.75
C VAL A 37 -8.99 -4.52 -11.48
N HIS A 38 -10.16 -4.23 -12.04
CA HIS A 38 -10.93 -5.17 -12.86
C HIS A 38 -10.70 -4.85 -14.34
N LEU A 39 -10.07 -5.76 -15.07
CA LEU A 39 -9.86 -5.61 -16.51
C LEU A 39 -10.73 -6.62 -17.26
N LEU A 40 -11.47 -6.12 -18.24
CA LEU A 40 -12.15 -6.93 -19.24
C LEU A 40 -11.15 -7.27 -20.35
N THR A 41 -10.92 -8.54 -20.57
CA THR A 41 -10.09 -8.99 -21.70
C THR A 41 -10.94 -9.12 -22.95
N THR A 42 -10.31 -8.99 -24.12
CA THR A 42 -10.96 -9.08 -25.43
C THR A 42 -11.63 -10.45 -25.69
N ASP A 43 -11.21 -11.48 -24.96
CA ASP A 43 -11.76 -12.84 -24.98
C ASP A 43 -12.96 -13.04 -24.02
N GLY A 44 -13.51 -11.95 -23.46
CA GLY A 44 -14.65 -12.01 -22.53
C GLY A 44 -14.31 -12.54 -21.12
N ARG A 45 -13.03 -12.70 -20.79
CA ARG A 45 -12.56 -13.10 -19.44
C ARG A 45 -12.35 -11.87 -18.56
N HIS A 46 -12.48 -12.06 -17.24
CA HIS A 46 -12.26 -11.02 -16.23
C HIS A 46 -10.91 -11.22 -15.54
N SER A 47 -10.08 -10.18 -15.45
CA SER A 47 -8.85 -10.20 -14.65
C SER A 47 -9.02 -9.31 -13.43
N VAL A 48 -8.73 -9.84 -12.24
CA VAL A 48 -8.71 -9.07 -10.98
C VAL A 48 -7.26 -8.93 -10.52
N MET A 49 -6.83 -7.69 -10.31
CA MET A 49 -5.48 -7.33 -9.89
C MET A 49 -5.53 -6.54 -8.59
N SER A 50 -5.22 -7.18 -7.46
CA SER A 50 -5.02 -6.50 -6.19
C SER A 50 -3.65 -5.82 -6.20
N ARG A 51 -3.62 -4.49 -6.09
CA ARG A 51 -2.43 -3.65 -6.26
C ARG A 51 -2.50 -2.48 -5.29
N TYR A 52 -1.35 -1.97 -4.86
CA TYR A 52 -1.31 -0.65 -4.22
C TYR A 52 -1.09 0.45 -5.26
N THR A 53 -1.52 1.66 -4.95
CA THR A 53 -1.23 2.85 -5.75
C THR A 53 0.24 3.23 -5.69
N GLN A 54 0.76 3.83 -6.76
CA GLN A 54 2.12 4.37 -6.77
C GLN A 54 2.25 5.43 -5.67
N PRO A 55 3.26 5.33 -4.77
CA PRO A 55 3.45 6.34 -3.74
C PRO A 55 3.83 7.69 -4.38
N GLU A 56 3.21 8.75 -3.91
CA GLU A 56 3.62 10.11 -4.26
C GLU A 56 5.05 10.38 -3.80
N LYS A 57 5.74 11.34 -4.44
CA LYS A 57 7.15 11.66 -4.17
C LYS A 57 7.45 11.89 -2.69
N GLY A 58 6.56 12.59 -1.98
CA GLY A 58 6.71 12.85 -0.55
C GLY A 58 6.60 11.57 0.31
N VAL A 59 5.73 10.65 -0.09
CA VAL A 59 5.54 9.37 0.59
C VAL A 59 6.70 8.42 0.29
N ALA A 60 7.19 8.40 -0.94
CA ALA A 60 8.39 7.65 -1.31
C ALA A 60 9.64 8.11 -0.54
N LEU A 61 9.82 9.42 -0.38
CA LEU A 61 10.89 9.99 0.44
C LEU A 61 10.74 9.58 1.91
N LEU A 62 9.51 9.61 2.44
CA LEU A 62 9.22 9.16 3.79
C LEU A 62 9.55 7.68 4.00
N LEU A 63 9.19 6.80 3.06
CA LEU A 63 9.54 5.38 3.10
C LEU A 63 11.05 5.18 3.14
N ALA A 64 11.80 5.89 2.28
CA ALA A 64 13.26 5.85 2.28
C ALA A 64 13.85 6.36 3.60
N GLN A 65 13.33 7.47 4.12
CA GLN A 65 13.73 8.02 5.41
C GLN A 65 13.48 7.03 6.54
N LEU A 66 12.38 6.29 6.53
CA LEU A 66 12.07 5.26 7.53
C LEU A 66 12.82 3.93 7.30
N GLY A 67 13.46 3.76 6.13
CA GLY A 67 14.11 2.52 5.71
C GLY A 67 13.11 1.39 5.44
N LEU A 68 11.93 1.74 4.93
CA LEU A 68 10.86 0.83 4.58
C LEU A 68 10.76 0.72 3.06
N THR A 69 10.45 -0.47 2.57
CA THR A 69 10.10 -0.73 1.17
C THR A 69 8.68 -1.27 1.10
N LEU A 70 7.99 -0.99 0.00
CA LEU A 70 6.70 -1.60 -0.24
C LEU A 70 6.89 -3.08 -0.59
N PRO A 71 5.98 -3.96 -0.14
CA PRO A 71 6.05 -5.37 -0.49
C PRO A 71 5.86 -5.57 -1.99
N GLU A 72 6.26 -6.75 -2.48
CA GLU A 72 5.99 -7.14 -3.86
C GLU A 72 4.48 -7.25 -4.11
N GLN A 73 4.04 -6.80 -5.28
CA GLN A 73 2.63 -6.89 -5.67
C GLN A 73 2.30 -8.29 -6.16
N PRO A 74 1.15 -8.88 -5.76
CA PRO A 74 0.80 -10.24 -6.12
C PRO A 74 0.61 -10.39 -7.64
N THR A 75 0.78 -11.57 -8.22
CA THR A 75 0.54 -11.74 -9.67
C THR A 75 -0.94 -11.52 -10.04
N PRO A 76 -1.24 -11.02 -11.26
CA PRO A 76 -2.63 -10.89 -11.74
C PRO A 76 -3.35 -12.24 -11.71
N LYS A 77 -4.62 -12.26 -11.29
CA LYS A 77 -5.47 -13.45 -11.36
C LYS A 77 -6.47 -13.29 -12.51
N VAL A 78 -6.46 -14.25 -13.43
CA VAL A 78 -7.40 -14.29 -14.56
C VAL A 78 -8.51 -15.29 -14.24
N TYR A 79 -9.75 -14.85 -14.34
CA TYR A 79 -10.94 -15.66 -14.13
C TYR A 79 -11.67 -15.88 -15.46
N ALA A 80 -12.19 -17.09 -15.65
CA ALA A 80 -13.04 -17.41 -16.80
C ALA A 80 -14.36 -16.62 -16.73
N SER A 81 -15.01 -16.42 -17.89
CA SER A 81 -16.26 -15.69 -17.97
C SER A 81 -17.31 -16.24 -17.00
N GLY A 82 -17.89 -15.37 -16.16
CA GLY A 82 -18.91 -15.73 -15.16
C GLY A 82 -18.42 -15.98 -13.73
N GLN A 83 -17.11 -16.03 -13.48
CA GLN A 83 -16.58 -16.15 -12.11
C GLN A 83 -15.97 -14.82 -11.64
N ILE A 84 -16.67 -14.15 -10.72
CA ILE A 84 -16.11 -13.01 -9.97
C ILE A 84 -15.62 -13.57 -8.65
N GLY A 85 -14.30 -13.66 -8.47
CA GLY A 85 -13.70 -14.01 -7.19
C GLY A 85 -14.01 -12.92 -6.18
N LEU A 86 -15.01 -13.18 -5.31
CA LEU A 86 -15.28 -12.42 -4.09
C LEU A 86 -14.23 -12.74 -3.02
#